data_AF-A0A6N9CB01-F1
#
_entry.id   AF-A0A6N9CB01-F1
#
_cell.length_a   1.000
_cell.length_b   1.000
_cell.length_c   1.000
_cell.angle_alpha   90.00
_cell.angle_beta   90.00
_cell.angle_gamma   90.00
#
_symmetry.space_group_name_H-M   'P 1'
#
loop_
_entity.id
_entity.type
_entity.pdbx_description
1 polymer ?
#
loop_
_entity_poly.entity_id
_entity_poly.type
_entity_poly.pdbx_seq_one_letter_code
_entity_poly.pdbx_strand_id
1 'polypeptide(L)'
;MMKKQLFWSIITCIGCLLILLMFACGDDLEDYDSSTDDDDYNTDDGDHSVPSGTALFERALAEAVGKVPGEEITPDELATVTHLTVPRPRDGAYGEWIDINLLAHCINLKALSLTGYAVDLSPLAGLPRLERLNLSGGGIPDFQLLTGLANLQQLDLSWNQLNDLTGLAGMIQLKVLDLHSNNLRDITPLTNLIKIDKLYLDRNMIVDLKPLVDNPGLVDDTREDFDWAGDTVTVSGNPLSDVSRNVYIPALQARGVNVRH
;
A
#
# COMPACT_ATOMS: atom_id res chain seq x y z
N MET A 1 -45.84 -19.28 24.39
CA MET A 1 -45.16 -18.64 25.54
C MET A 1 -43.81 -19.32 25.73
N MET A 2 -42.74 -18.54 25.50
CA MET A 2 -41.32 -18.79 25.84
C MET A 2 -40.67 -20.13 25.45
N LYS A 3 -40.11 -20.17 24.24
CA LYS A 3 -38.82 -20.83 23.93
C LYS A 3 -38.04 -19.86 23.02
N LYS A 4 -36.71 -19.83 23.14
CA LYS A 4 -35.73 -18.90 22.53
C LYS A 4 -35.28 -17.75 23.45
N GLN A 5 -34.82 -18.08 24.65
CA GLN A 5 -33.66 -17.41 25.24
C GLN A 5 -32.53 -18.45 25.26
N LEU A 6 -31.28 -18.00 25.08
CA LEU A 6 -30.06 -18.78 24.84
C LEU A 6 -29.86 -19.31 23.41
N PHE A 7 -29.59 -18.42 22.44
CA PHE A 7 -28.77 -18.77 21.27
C PHE A 7 -28.10 -17.54 20.61
N TRP A 8 -27.87 -16.47 21.38
CA TRP A 8 -27.31 -15.19 20.90
C TRP A 8 -26.13 -14.73 21.77
N SER A 9 -25.19 -15.62 22.07
CA SER A 9 -23.94 -15.23 22.78
C SER A 9 -22.68 -15.99 22.34
N ILE A 10 -22.63 -16.61 21.16
CA ILE A 10 -21.42 -17.35 20.74
C ILE A 10 -20.93 -17.03 19.30
N ILE A 11 -21.57 -16.11 18.56
CA ILE A 11 -21.06 -15.64 17.24
C ILE A 11 -20.69 -14.15 17.32
N THR A 12 -19.91 -13.78 18.33
CA THR A 12 -19.40 -12.40 18.49
C THR A 12 -17.97 -12.36 19.05
N CYS A 13 -17.21 -13.46 18.97
CA CYS A 13 -15.94 -13.55 19.70
C CYS A 13 -14.78 -14.27 18.99
N ILE A 14 -14.79 -14.40 17.66
CA ILE A 14 -13.59 -14.89 16.94
C ILE A 14 -13.14 -13.91 15.83
N GLY A 15 -14.04 -13.19 15.17
CA GLY A 15 -13.66 -12.18 14.16
C GLY A 15 -13.17 -10.83 14.70
N CYS A 16 -13.62 -10.39 15.88
CA CYS A 16 -13.23 -9.08 16.44
C CYS A 16 -11.91 -9.08 17.24
N LEU A 17 -11.31 -10.25 17.50
CA LEU A 17 -10.08 -10.35 18.30
C LEU A 17 -8.80 -10.38 17.46
N LEU A 18 -8.90 -10.73 16.16
CA LEU A 18 -7.77 -10.72 15.24
C LEU A 18 -7.47 -9.33 14.68
N ILE A 19 -8.51 -8.50 14.48
CA ILE A 19 -8.32 -7.12 14.02
C ILE A 19 -7.62 -6.29 15.10
N LEU A 20 -7.84 -6.55 16.40
CA LEU A 20 -7.20 -5.80 17.48
C LEU A 20 -5.73 -6.19 17.76
N LEU A 21 -5.25 -7.32 17.24
CA LEU A 21 -3.88 -7.82 17.47
C LEU A 21 -2.87 -7.41 16.38
N MET A 22 -3.33 -6.82 15.26
CA MET A 22 -2.46 -6.19 14.26
C MET A 22 -2.08 -4.72 14.59
N PHE A 23 -2.58 -4.15 15.70
CA PHE A 23 -2.44 -2.72 16.00
C PHE A 23 -1.29 -2.33 16.95
N ALA A 24 -0.30 -3.21 17.17
CA ALA A 24 0.78 -2.94 18.12
C ALA A 24 2.21 -3.11 17.59
N CYS A 25 2.41 -3.46 16.33
CA CYS A 25 3.74 -3.50 15.75
C CYS A 25 3.86 -2.44 14.64
N GLY A 26 4.98 -1.71 14.64
CA GLY A 26 5.33 -0.82 13.56
C GLY A 26 5.64 -1.65 12.34
N ASP A 27 4.60 -2.06 11.62
CA ASP A 27 4.76 -2.89 10.45
C ASP A 27 5.10 -1.95 9.29
N ASP A 28 6.40 -1.86 9.06
CA ASP A 28 6.95 -1.64 7.74
C ASP A 28 6.25 -2.56 6.73
N LEU A 29 6.27 -2.18 5.45
CA LEU A 29 5.73 -2.98 4.33
C LEU A 29 6.40 -4.38 4.16
N GLU A 30 7.10 -4.89 5.18
CA GLU A 30 7.85 -6.15 5.15
C GLU A 30 7.03 -7.42 5.41
N ASP A 31 5.80 -7.33 5.92
CA ASP A 31 4.97 -8.52 6.15
C ASP A 31 3.81 -8.68 5.16
N TYR A 32 3.85 -8.02 4.00
CA TYR A 32 2.96 -8.40 2.90
C TYR A 32 3.53 -9.58 2.10
N ASP A 33 3.72 -10.70 2.78
CA ASP A 33 3.83 -12.00 2.12
C ASP A 33 2.54 -12.24 1.33
N SER A 34 2.70 -12.41 0.02
CA SER A 34 1.66 -12.83 -0.93
C SER A 34 1.08 -14.23 -0.66
N SER A 35 1.27 -14.80 0.53
CA SER A 35 0.91 -16.19 0.83
C SER A 35 0.42 -16.47 2.25
N THR A 36 -0.46 -15.65 2.83
CA THR A 36 -1.52 -16.12 3.73
C THR A 36 -2.48 -14.98 4.03
N ASP A 37 -3.59 -14.90 3.32
CA ASP A 37 -4.85 -14.29 3.79
C ASP A 37 -5.99 -14.87 2.93
N ASP A 38 -6.07 -16.20 2.91
CA ASP A 38 -7.32 -16.92 2.63
C ASP A 38 -8.18 -16.88 3.91
N ASP A 39 -8.44 -15.68 4.43
CA ASP A 39 -9.49 -15.50 5.43
C ASP A 39 -10.81 -15.59 4.68
N ASP A 40 -11.29 -16.83 4.65
CA ASP A 40 -12.59 -17.31 4.21
C ASP A 40 -13.69 -16.46 4.87
N TYR A 41 -14.06 -15.35 4.23
CA TYR A 41 -15.32 -14.66 4.46
C TYR A 41 -16.46 -15.53 3.93
N ASN A 42 -16.65 -16.68 4.57
CA ASN A 42 -17.70 -17.64 4.30
C ASN A 42 -19.00 -17.13 4.93
N THR A 43 -19.66 -16.23 4.22
CA THR A 43 -21.08 -15.97 4.46
C THR A 43 -21.86 -16.99 3.65
N ASP A 44 -22.07 -18.18 4.23
CA ASP A 44 -23.06 -19.17 3.81
C ASP A 44 -24.48 -18.61 4.04
N ASP A 45 -24.82 -17.57 3.28
CA ASP A 45 -26.11 -16.88 3.33
C ASP A 45 -26.64 -16.69 1.91
N GLY A 46 -26.84 -17.78 1.15
CA GLY A 46 -27.87 -17.92 0.09
C GLY A 46 -28.03 -16.86 -1.03
N ASP A 47 -27.18 -15.84 -1.09
CA ASP A 47 -27.13 -14.76 -2.07
C ASP A 47 -25.73 -14.76 -2.67
N HIS A 48 -25.62 -15.30 -3.88
CA HIS A 48 -24.36 -15.42 -4.61
C HIS A 48 -23.87 -14.09 -5.21
N SER A 49 -24.41 -12.95 -4.79
CA SER A 49 -23.91 -11.65 -5.23
C SER A 49 -22.65 -11.27 -4.44
N VAL A 50 -21.51 -11.24 -5.13
CA VAL A 50 -20.28 -10.65 -4.60
C VAL A 50 -20.54 -9.16 -4.38
N PRO A 51 -20.34 -8.60 -3.17
CA PRO A 51 -20.49 -7.18 -2.92
C PRO A 51 -19.53 -6.38 -3.81
N SER A 52 -19.99 -5.25 -4.36
CA SER A 52 -19.11 -4.36 -5.14
C SER A 52 -18.01 -3.76 -4.28
N GLY A 53 -16.93 -3.29 -4.93
CA GLY A 53 -15.86 -2.54 -4.26
C GLY A 53 -16.38 -1.38 -3.42
N THR A 54 -17.32 -0.59 -3.94
CA THR A 54 -17.95 0.51 -3.17
C THR A 54 -18.70 0.01 -1.95
N ALA A 55 -19.42 -1.11 -2.04
CA ALA A 55 -20.11 -1.68 -0.88
C ALA A 55 -19.12 -2.19 0.19
N LEU A 56 -17.99 -2.76 -0.23
CA LEU A 56 -16.91 -3.16 0.67
C LEU A 56 -16.25 -1.95 1.34
N PHE A 57 -16.08 -0.84 0.61
CA PHE A 57 -15.58 0.42 1.15
C PHE A 57 -16.53 1.04 2.17
N GLU A 58 -17.82 1.15 1.85
CA GLU A 58 -18.84 1.67 2.78
C GLU A 58 -18.93 0.81 4.05
N ARG A 59 -18.82 -0.52 3.91
CA ARG A 59 -18.74 -1.44 5.03
C ARG A 59 -17.49 -1.18 5.89
N ALA A 60 -16.32 -1.06 5.27
CA ALA A 60 -15.08 -0.77 5.97
C ALA A 60 -15.14 0.57 6.72
N LEU A 61 -15.78 1.59 6.14
CA LEU A 61 -16.03 2.86 6.83
C LEU A 61 -16.95 2.69 8.04
N ALA A 62 -18.07 1.97 7.89
CA ALA A 62 -18.99 1.70 9.00
C ALA A 62 -18.28 0.99 10.15
N GLU A 63 -17.50 -0.04 9.85
CA GLU A 63 -16.70 -0.78 10.82
C GLU A 63 -15.65 0.12 11.51
N ALA A 64 -14.96 0.97 10.74
CA ALA A 64 -13.94 1.89 11.27
C ALA A 64 -14.51 2.92 12.25
N VAL A 65 -15.79 3.31 12.11
CA VAL A 65 -16.48 4.21 13.04
C VAL A 65 -17.29 3.46 14.12
N GLY A 66 -17.22 2.12 14.15
CA GLY A 66 -17.91 1.28 15.14
C GLY A 66 -19.42 1.15 14.91
N LYS A 67 -19.88 1.36 13.67
CA LYS A 67 -21.29 1.25 13.25
C LYS A 67 -21.56 -0.04 12.48
N VAL A 68 -22.83 -0.41 12.43
CA VAL A 68 -23.27 -1.52 11.57
C VAL A 68 -23.32 -1.06 10.10
N PRO A 69 -22.99 -1.92 9.13
CA PRO A 69 -23.05 -1.55 7.71
C PRO A 69 -24.46 -1.11 7.31
N GLY A 70 -24.54 0.02 6.60
CA GLY A 70 -25.80 0.64 6.18
C GLY A 70 -26.40 1.63 7.18
N GLU A 71 -25.82 1.80 8.37
CA GLU A 71 -26.15 2.92 9.26
C GLU A 71 -25.61 4.24 8.68
N GLU A 72 -26.35 5.34 8.87
CA GLU A 72 -25.91 6.66 8.43
C GLU A 72 -24.61 7.06 9.15
N ILE A 73 -23.57 7.43 8.39
CA ILE A 73 -22.29 7.89 8.93
C ILE A 73 -22.18 9.40 8.69
N THR A 74 -21.94 10.16 9.75
CA THR A 74 -21.77 11.61 9.69
C THR A 74 -20.34 12.00 9.29
N PRO A 75 -20.12 13.20 8.72
CA PRO A 75 -18.78 13.69 8.44
C PRO A 75 -17.86 13.76 9.68
N ASP A 76 -18.41 14.07 10.85
CA ASP A 76 -17.65 14.12 12.11
C ASP A 76 -17.16 12.73 12.53
N GLU A 77 -17.95 11.68 12.29
CA GLU A 77 -17.55 10.29 12.52
C GLU A 77 -16.48 9.86 11.51
N LEU A 78 -16.64 10.19 10.23
CA LEU A 78 -15.62 9.94 9.20
C LEU A 78 -14.29 10.63 9.54
N ALA A 79 -14.34 11.83 10.13
CA ALA A 79 -13.14 12.53 10.57
C ALA A 79 -12.39 11.81 11.71
N THR A 80 -13.00 10.84 12.41
CA THR A 80 -12.32 10.04 13.44
C THR A 80 -11.47 8.91 12.84
N VAL A 81 -11.71 8.54 11.58
CA VAL A 81 -11.00 7.44 10.91
C VAL A 81 -9.55 7.84 10.67
N THR A 82 -8.63 7.00 11.15
CA THR A 82 -7.17 7.20 10.99
C THR A 82 -6.53 6.14 10.10
N HIS A 83 -7.15 4.97 9.98
CA HIS A 83 -6.65 3.85 9.20
C HIS A 83 -7.86 3.21 8.51
N LEU A 84 -7.73 2.91 7.22
CA LEU A 84 -8.77 2.23 6.46
C LEU A 84 -8.15 1.23 5.50
N THR A 85 -8.58 -0.02 5.60
CA THR A 85 -8.24 -1.08 4.64
C THR A 85 -9.53 -1.58 4.02
N VAL A 86 -9.63 -1.48 2.70
CA VAL A 86 -10.72 -2.09 1.95
C VAL A 86 -10.27 -3.50 1.55
N PRO A 87 -11.03 -4.55 1.90
CA PRO A 87 -10.72 -5.92 1.48
C PRO A 87 -10.59 -5.99 -0.04
N ARG A 88 -9.66 -6.79 -0.56
CA ARG A 88 -9.46 -6.95 -2.01
C ARG A 88 -10.73 -7.48 -2.70
N PRO A 89 -10.93 -7.18 -4.00
CA PRO A 89 -11.97 -7.80 -4.80
C PRO A 89 -11.89 -9.34 -4.75
N ARG A 90 -13.04 -10.02 -4.65
CA ARG A 90 -13.09 -11.48 -4.78
C ARG A 90 -12.78 -11.92 -6.22
N ASP A 91 -12.40 -13.19 -6.38
CA ASP A 91 -12.21 -13.87 -7.68
C ASP A 91 -11.15 -13.27 -8.63
N GLY A 92 -10.19 -12.51 -8.10
CA GLY A 92 -9.11 -11.94 -8.91
C GLY A 92 -9.58 -10.82 -9.86
N ALA A 93 -10.70 -10.18 -9.55
CA ALA A 93 -11.23 -9.01 -10.27
C ALA A 93 -10.40 -7.74 -9.99
N TYR A 94 -9.10 -7.77 -10.32
CA TYR A 94 -8.23 -6.61 -10.26
C TYR A 94 -8.72 -5.51 -11.21
N GLY A 95 -8.70 -4.27 -10.74
CA GLY A 95 -9.18 -3.11 -11.49
C GLY A 95 -10.69 -2.89 -11.43
N GLU A 96 -11.41 -3.53 -10.51
CA GLU A 96 -12.80 -3.15 -10.22
C GLU A 96 -12.84 -1.68 -9.77
N TRP A 97 -13.79 -0.90 -10.31
CA TRP A 97 -13.93 0.49 -9.93
C TRP A 97 -14.51 0.63 -8.52
N ILE A 98 -13.90 1.50 -7.71
CA ILE A 98 -14.37 1.85 -6.37
C ILE A 98 -14.69 3.35 -6.30
N ASP A 99 -15.85 3.70 -5.75
CA ASP A 99 -16.18 5.09 -5.40
C ASP A 99 -15.74 5.38 -3.96
N ILE A 100 -14.76 6.28 -3.82
CA ILE A 100 -14.17 6.67 -2.54
C ILE A 100 -14.49 8.13 -2.16
N ASN A 101 -15.52 8.75 -2.73
CA ASN A 101 -15.80 10.17 -2.50
C ASN A 101 -15.97 10.54 -1.02
N LEU A 102 -16.45 9.60 -0.19
CA LEU A 102 -16.56 9.78 1.27
C LEU A 102 -15.20 9.97 1.97
N LEU A 103 -14.08 9.56 1.36
CA LEU A 103 -12.74 9.79 1.92
C LEU A 103 -12.40 11.26 2.06
N ALA A 104 -13.02 12.17 1.30
CA ALA A 104 -12.81 13.61 1.45
C ALA A 104 -13.14 14.12 2.88
N HIS A 105 -13.96 13.37 3.64
CA HIS A 105 -14.29 13.68 5.04
C HIS A 105 -13.34 13.04 6.06
N CYS A 106 -12.50 12.08 5.64
CA CYS A 106 -11.55 11.36 6.50
C CYS A 106 -10.26 12.20 6.71
N ILE A 107 -10.39 13.43 7.19
CA ILE A 107 -9.30 14.41 7.27
C ILE A 107 -8.13 14.02 8.19
N ASN A 108 -8.34 13.00 9.04
CA ASN A 108 -7.33 12.44 9.96
C ASN A 108 -6.75 11.11 9.48
N LEU A 109 -7.09 10.67 8.26
CA LEU A 109 -6.59 9.43 7.69
C LEU A 109 -5.07 9.50 7.52
N LYS A 110 -4.39 8.49 8.07
CA LYS A 110 -2.94 8.31 8.02
C LYS A 110 -2.53 7.13 7.16
N ALA A 111 -3.36 6.08 7.12
CA ALA A 111 -3.10 4.90 6.30
C ALA A 111 -4.34 4.52 5.51
N LEU A 112 -4.16 4.26 4.21
CA LEU A 112 -5.20 3.80 3.30
C LEU A 112 -4.69 2.64 2.46
N SER A 113 -5.47 1.56 2.39
CA SER A 113 -5.25 0.46 1.45
C SER A 113 -6.49 0.24 0.58
N LEU A 114 -6.31 0.35 -0.74
CA LEU A 114 -7.30 0.09 -1.79
C LEU A 114 -6.77 -0.96 -2.78
N THR A 115 -6.02 -1.95 -2.29
CA THR A 115 -5.40 -2.95 -3.15
C THR A 115 -6.42 -3.63 -4.07
N GLY A 116 -6.10 -3.67 -5.35
CA GLY A 116 -6.87 -4.32 -6.40
C GLY A 116 -7.97 -3.46 -7.02
N TYR A 117 -8.17 -2.23 -6.57
CA TYR A 117 -9.23 -1.35 -7.07
C TYR A 117 -8.72 -0.27 -8.02
N ALA A 118 -9.46 -0.06 -9.11
CA ALA A 118 -9.33 1.14 -9.94
C ALA A 118 -10.09 2.28 -9.27
N VAL A 119 -9.49 3.47 -9.18
CA VAL A 119 -10.04 4.56 -8.38
C VAL A 119 -9.68 5.93 -8.95
N ASP A 120 -10.60 6.90 -8.81
CA ASP A 120 -10.28 8.31 -8.98
C ASP A 120 -9.47 8.79 -7.76
N LEU A 121 -8.24 9.23 -7.97
CA LEU A 121 -7.36 9.70 -6.90
C LEU A 121 -7.68 11.12 -6.41
N SER A 122 -8.59 11.84 -7.08
CA SER A 122 -8.95 13.23 -6.73
C SER A 122 -9.36 13.40 -5.25
N PRO A 123 -10.14 12.49 -4.62
CA PRO A 123 -10.47 12.58 -3.20
C PRO A 123 -9.27 12.43 -2.26
N LEU A 124 -8.15 11.83 -2.73
CA LEU A 124 -6.94 11.65 -1.92
C LEU A 124 -6.07 12.90 -1.87
N ALA A 125 -6.08 13.72 -2.93
CA ALA A 125 -5.14 14.84 -3.12
C ALA A 125 -5.13 15.87 -1.97
N GLY A 126 -6.21 15.93 -1.18
CA GLY A 126 -6.39 16.85 -0.06
C GLY A 126 -6.23 16.24 1.33
N LEU A 127 -5.83 14.97 1.47
CA LEU A 127 -5.71 14.31 2.78
C LEU A 127 -4.40 14.70 3.48
N PRO A 128 -4.44 15.65 4.45
CA PRO A 128 -3.24 16.35 4.89
C PRO A 128 -2.34 15.50 5.79
N ARG A 129 -2.84 14.36 6.28
CA ARG A 129 -2.19 13.49 7.25
C ARG A 129 -1.84 12.11 6.69
N LEU A 130 -2.06 11.87 5.39
CA LEU A 130 -1.80 10.57 4.80
C LEU A 130 -0.28 10.30 4.78
N GLU A 131 0.12 9.23 5.46
CA GLU A 131 1.51 8.80 5.65
C GLU A 131 1.78 7.49 4.89
N ARG A 132 0.76 6.63 4.75
CA ARG A 132 0.85 5.31 4.10
C ARG A 132 -0.28 5.11 3.10
N LEU A 133 0.06 4.71 1.88
CA LEU A 133 -0.90 4.50 0.80
C LEU A 133 -0.57 3.25 -0.01
N ASN A 134 -1.50 2.30 -0.01
CA ASN A 134 -1.42 1.11 -0.87
C ASN A 134 -2.49 1.17 -1.96
N LEU A 135 -2.01 1.14 -3.21
CA LEU A 135 -2.80 1.18 -4.43
C LEU A 135 -2.40 0.06 -5.40
N SER A 136 -1.83 -1.04 -4.89
CA SER A 136 -1.33 -2.10 -5.75
C SER A 136 -2.43 -2.80 -6.54
N GLY A 137 -2.14 -3.21 -7.77
CA GLY A 137 -3.07 -3.98 -8.60
C GLY A 137 -4.33 -3.24 -9.02
N GLY A 138 -4.40 -1.92 -8.85
CA GLY A 138 -5.55 -1.10 -9.21
C GLY A 138 -5.61 -0.69 -10.68
N GLY A 139 -4.54 -0.95 -11.45
CA GLY A 139 -4.41 -0.52 -12.84
C GLY A 139 -4.31 1.00 -12.96
N ILE A 140 -3.68 1.67 -11.99
CA ILE A 140 -3.56 3.13 -11.91
C ILE A 140 -2.52 3.61 -12.91
N PRO A 141 -2.92 4.25 -14.04
CA PRO A 141 -1.96 4.62 -15.08
C PRO A 141 -1.27 5.96 -14.80
N ASP A 142 -1.87 6.78 -13.92
CA ASP A 142 -1.41 8.11 -13.57
C ASP A 142 -1.62 8.36 -12.07
N PHE A 143 -0.57 8.78 -11.39
CA PHE A 143 -0.54 9.08 -9.96
C PHE A 143 -0.01 10.51 -9.68
N GLN A 144 0.00 11.40 -10.67
CA GLN A 144 0.47 12.80 -10.51
C GLN A 144 -0.27 13.54 -9.39
N LEU A 145 -1.55 13.22 -9.14
CA LEU A 145 -2.35 13.81 -8.06
C LEU A 145 -1.80 13.49 -6.65
N LEU A 146 -0.98 12.44 -6.51
CA LEU A 146 -0.35 12.07 -5.23
C LEU A 146 0.84 12.96 -4.88
N THR A 147 1.38 13.74 -5.83
CA THR A 147 2.54 14.64 -5.60
C THR A 147 2.30 15.67 -4.51
N GLY A 148 1.03 16.03 -4.24
CA GLY A 148 0.63 16.97 -3.19
C GLY A 148 0.65 16.39 -1.77
N LEU A 149 0.80 15.06 -1.62
CA LEU A 149 0.79 14.38 -0.33
C LEU A 149 2.14 14.51 0.39
N ALA A 150 2.39 15.70 0.92
CA ALA A 150 3.68 16.09 1.50
C ALA A 150 4.15 15.24 2.70
N ASN A 151 3.25 14.49 3.34
CA ASN A 151 3.54 13.63 4.49
C ASN A 151 3.66 12.15 4.13
N LEU A 152 3.51 11.78 2.85
CA LEU A 152 3.56 10.38 2.44
C LEU A 152 4.96 9.80 2.61
N GLN A 153 5.05 8.70 3.37
CA GLN A 153 6.29 8.00 3.69
C GLN A 153 6.33 6.59 3.11
N GLN A 154 5.17 5.96 2.93
CA GLN A 154 5.07 4.62 2.34
C GLN A 154 4.07 4.64 1.19
N LEU A 155 4.51 4.15 0.03
CA LEU A 155 3.70 4.09 -1.18
C LEU A 155 3.89 2.74 -1.87
N ASP A 156 2.80 2.01 -2.03
CA ASP A 156 2.75 0.79 -2.85
C ASP A 156 1.95 1.06 -4.14
N LEU A 157 2.66 1.00 -5.26
CA LEU A 157 2.14 1.11 -6.62
C LEU A 157 2.48 -0.15 -7.44
N SER A 158 2.73 -1.27 -6.78
CA SER A 158 3.02 -2.53 -7.46
C SER A 158 1.84 -3.00 -8.33
N TRP A 159 2.12 -3.79 -9.36
CA TRP A 159 1.08 -4.37 -10.24
C TRP A 159 0.18 -3.34 -10.97
N ASN A 160 0.65 -2.12 -11.22
CA ASN A 160 -0.12 -1.05 -11.89
C ASN A 160 0.26 -0.81 -13.36
N GLN A 161 1.15 -1.64 -13.93
CA GLN A 161 1.59 -1.54 -15.33
C GLN A 161 2.29 -0.20 -15.68
N LEU A 162 2.81 0.51 -14.67
CA LEU A 162 3.44 1.82 -14.79
C LEU A 162 4.66 1.79 -15.70
N ASN A 163 4.87 2.86 -16.47
CA ASN A 163 6.06 3.04 -17.31
C ASN A 163 6.73 4.42 -17.16
N ASP A 164 6.12 5.33 -16.40
CA ASP A 164 6.60 6.69 -16.13
C ASP A 164 6.57 6.94 -14.62
N LEU A 165 7.68 7.48 -14.09
CA LEU A 165 7.86 7.82 -12.68
C LEU A 165 7.98 9.32 -12.42
N THR A 166 7.73 10.17 -13.42
CA THR A 166 7.96 11.62 -13.32
C THR A 166 7.27 12.25 -12.11
N GLY A 167 6.10 11.74 -11.71
CA GLY A 167 5.36 12.20 -10.52
C GLY A 167 6.04 11.91 -9.17
N LEU A 168 6.98 10.96 -9.10
CA LEU A 168 7.66 10.62 -7.84
C LEU A 168 8.78 11.60 -7.47
N ALA A 169 9.33 12.36 -8.42
CA ALA A 169 10.54 13.15 -8.20
C ALA A 169 10.44 14.18 -7.05
N GLY A 170 9.22 14.62 -6.70
CA GLY A 170 8.95 15.54 -5.60
C GLY A 170 8.62 14.89 -4.24
N MET A 171 8.46 13.57 -4.18
CA MET A 171 7.99 12.85 -2.99
C MET A 171 9.15 12.52 -2.02
N ILE A 172 9.92 13.53 -1.64
CA ILE A 172 11.19 13.40 -0.90
C ILE A 172 11.07 12.89 0.54
N GLN A 173 9.84 12.68 1.04
CA GLN A 173 9.59 12.08 2.37
C GLN A 173 9.39 10.56 2.30
N LEU A 174 9.33 9.97 1.11
CA LEU A 174 9.20 8.53 0.95
C LEU A 174 10.39 7.80 1.56
N LYS A 175 10.07 6.82 2.39
CA LYS A 175 10.98 5.86 3.03
C LYS A 175 10.82 4.48 2.43
N VAL A 176 9.59 4.11 2.10
CA VAL A 176 9.31 2.82 1.45
C VAL A 176 8.53 3.06 0.17
N LEU A 177 9.03 2.48 -0.91
CA LEU A 177 8.41 2.56 -2.23
C LEU A 177 8.40 1.18 -2.87
N ASP A 178 7.21 0.67 -3.12
CA ASP A 178 7.00 -0.56 -3.88
C ASP A 178 6.52 -0.24 -5.31
N LEU A 179 7.34 -0.64 -6.28
CA LEU A 179 7.11 -0.53 -7.71
C LEU A 179 7.22 -1.90 -8.41
N HIS A 180 7.15 -2.99 -7.65
CA HIS A 180 7.18 -4.37 -8.14
C HIS A 180 6.15 -4.62 -9.26
N SER A 181 6.52 -5.45 -10.24
CA SER A 181 5.62 -5.89 -11.32
C SER A 181 4.96 -4.73 -12.07
N ASN A 182 5.79 -3.81 -12.55
CA ASN A 182 5.40 -2.73 -13.47
C ASN A 182 6.17 -2.86 -14.80
N ASN A 183 6.11 -1.85 -15.66
CA ASN A 183 6.76 -1.83 -16.98
C ASN A 183 7.90 -0.79 -17.05
N LEU A 184 8.56 -0.53 -15.91
CA LEU A 184 9.52 0.57 -15.77
C LEU A 184 10.81 0.28 -16.53
N ARG A 185 11.30 1.27 -17.27
CA ARG A 185 12.62 1.24 -17.94
C ARG A 185 13.55 2.34 -17.44
N ASP A 186 12.99 3.54 -17.30
CA ASP A 186 13.68 4.71 -16.77
C ASP A 186 13.33 4.90 -15.30
N ILE A 187 14.35 4.89 -14.46
CA ILE A 187 14.25 5.11 -13.01
C ILE A 187 14.98 6.40 -12.57
N THR A 188 15.33 7.27 -13.53
CA THR A 188 15.94 8.58 -13.26
C THR A 188 15.17 9.40 -12.22
N PRO A 189 13.83 9.42 -12.19
CA PRO A 189 13.07 10.16 -11.17
C PRO A 189 13.35 9.72 -9.72
N LEU A 190 13.86 8.51 -9.50
CA LEU A 190 14.19 7.99 -8.17
C LEU A 190 15.47 8.59 -7.58
N THR A 191 16.30 9.28 -8.39
CA THR A 191 17.59 9.87 -7.95
C THR A 191 17.44 10.84 -6.77
N ASN A 192 16.31 11.52 -6.67
CA ASN A 192 16.07 12.55 -5.65
C ASN A 192 15.35 12.04 -4.39
N LEU A 193 14.98 10.76 -4.34
CA LEU A 193 14.34 10.16 -3.19
C LEU A 193 15.40 9.78 -2.14
N ILE A 194 15.93 10.79 -1.46
CA ILE A 194 17.10 10.66 -0.58
C ILE A 194 16.81 10.06 0.81
N LYS A 195 15.54 9.77 1.11
CA LYS A 195 15.10 9.21 2.39
C LYS A 195 14.62 7.76 2.28
N ILE A 196 14.78 7.15 1.11
CA ILE A 196 14.32 5.79 0.86
C ILE A 196 15.19 4.80 1.62
N ASP A 197 14.56 4.05 2.51
CA ASP A 197 15.15 2.95 3.25
C ASP A 197 14.83 1.59 2.54
N LYS A 198 13.67 1.48 1.88
CA LYS A 198 13.22 0.24 1.20
C LYS A 198 12.66 0.53 -0.20
N LEU A 199 13.24 -0.07 -1.23
CA LEU A 199 12.88 0.13 -2.63
C LEU A 199 12.71 -1.19 -3.37
N TYR A 200 11.48 -1.50 -3.79
CA TYR A 200 11.18 -2.73 -4.52
C TYR A 200 10.96 -2.43 -6.00
N LEU A 201 11.86 -2.91 -6.86
CA LEU A 201 11.85 -2.71 -8.32
C LEU A 201 11.78 -4.03 -9.08
N ASP A 202 11.51 -5.15 -8.41
CA ASP A 202 11.45 -6.47 -9.04
C ASP A 202 10.45 -6.51 -10.20
N ARG A 203 10.72 -7.38 -11.17
CA ARG A 203 9.83 -7.66 -12.31
C ARG A 203 9.42 -6.40 -13.07
N ASN A 204 10.40 -5.58 -13.40
CA ASN A 204 10.26 -4.44 -14.30
C ASN A 204 11.09 -4.68 -15.58
N MET A 205 11.30 -3.63 -16.38
CA MET A 205 12.08 -3.65 -17.62
C MET A 205 13.36 -2.81 -17.50
N ILE A 206 13.91 -2.69 -16.29
CA ILE A 206 15.08 -1.84 -16.00
C ILE A 206 16.35 -2.50 -16.55
N VAL A 207 17.15 -1.68 -17.25
CA VAL A 207 18.44 -2.12 -17.82
C VAL A 207 19.61 -1.43 -17.13
N ASP A 208 19.44 -0.16 -16.76
CA ASP A 208 20.46 0.72 -16.19
C ASP A 208 20.12 1.11 -14.75
N LEU A 209 21.02 0.78 -13.81
CA LEU A 209 20.90 1.13 -12.39
C LEU A 209 21.69 2.37 -11.99
N LYS A 210 22.31 3.07 -12.96
CA LYS A 210 23.04 4.32 -12.68
C LYS A 210 22.26 5.33 -11.84
N PRO A 211 20.95 5.57 -12.05
CA PRO A 211 20.19 6.49 -11.20
C PRO A 211 20.22 6.16 -9.70
N LEU A 212 20.26 4.87 -9.34
CA LEU A 212 20.36 4.45 -7.94
C LEU A 212 21.75 4.73 -7.36
N VAL A 213 22.79 4.56 -8.17
CA VAL A 213 24.17 4.93 -7.78
C VAL A 213 24.30 6.43 -7.61
N ASP A 214 23.62 7.22 -8.45
CA ASP A 214 23.61 8.68 -8.38
C ASP A 214 22.72 9.22 -7.25
N ASN A 215 21.81 8.41 -6.70
CA ASN A 215 21.02 8.78 -5.52
C ASN A 215 21.94 8.86 -4.29
N PRO A 216 22.15 10.04 -3.69
CA PRO A 216 23.08 10.21 -2.57
C PRO A 216 22.54 9.68 -1.23
N GLY A 217 21.23 9.46 -1.14
CA GLY A 217 20.55 8.99 0.07
C GLY A 217 20.63 7.49 0.28
N LEU A 218 20.81 6.69 -0.78
CA LEU A 218 20.91 5.22 -0.69
C LEU A 218 22.26 4.77 -0.10
N VAL A 219 22.39 4.77 1.22
CA VAL A 219 23.61 4.41 1.95
C VAL A 219 23.23 3.58 3.17
N ASP A 220 24.14 2.75 3.66
CA ASP A 220 24.03 2.18 5.00
C ASP A 220 24.22 3.29 6.03
N ASP A 221 23.14 4.02 6.27
CA ASP A 221 22.97 4.82 7.46
C ASP A 221 22.51 3.84 8.53
N THR A 222 23.46 3.18 9.21
CA THR A 222 23.18 2.59 10.53
C THR A 222 22.79 3.74 11.46
N ARG A 223 21.57 4.28 11.29
CA ARG A 223 20.92 5.12 12.28
C ARG A 223 20.91 4.28 13.53
N GLU A 224 21.45 4.81 14.61
CA GLU A 224 21.89 4.12 15.84
C GLU A 224 20.76 3.36 16.59
N ASP A 225 19.59 3.18 15.98
CA ASP A 225 18.33 2.96 16.65
C ASP A 225 17.77 1.53 16.46
N PHE A 226 18.09 0.78 15.39
CA PHE A 226 17.54 -0.57 15.16
C PHE A 226 18.50 -1.56 14.46
N ASP A 227 18.62 -2.76 15.04
CA ASP A 227 19.69 -3.75 14.83
C ASP A 227 19.45 -4.72 13.63
N TRP A 228 18.84 -4.27 12.54
CA TRP A 228 18.84 -5.03 11.28
C TRP A 228 18.57 -4.16 10.02
N ALA A 229 19.58 -4.19 9.15
CA ALA A 229 19.58 -3.87 7.72
C ALA A 229 19.39 -2.40 7.31
N GLY A 230 20.50 -1.77 6.87
CA GLY A 230 20.46 -0.53 6.10
C GLY A 230 19.70 -0.66 4.77
N ASP A 231 19.75 0.40 3.96
CA ASP A 231 18.88 0.57 2.80
C ASP A 231 18.80 -0.67 1.91
N THR A 232 17.59 -1.11 1.61
CA THR A 232 17.32 -2.33 0.83
C THR A 232 16.74 -1.99 -0.54
N VAL A 233 17.32 -2.59 -1.58
CA VAL A 233 16.89 -2.45 -2.97
C VAL A 233 16.73 -3.83 -3.60
N THR A 234 15.57 -4.11 -4.19
CA THR A 234 15.34 -5.37 -4.93
C THR A 234 15.13 -5.08 -6.42
N VAL A 235 15.80 -5.84 -7.29
CA VAL A 235 15.79 -5.63 -8.75
C VAL A 235 15.69 -6.93 -9.54
N SER A 236 15.32 -8.04 -8.90
CA SER A 236 15.20 -9.35 -9.53
C SER A 236 14.15 -9.36 -10.65
N GLY A 237 14.39 -10.14 -11.70
CA GLY A 237 13.48 -10.20 -12.85
C GLY A 237 13.53 -8.99 -13.78
N ASN A 238 14.52 -8.10 -13.64
CA ASN A 238 14.83 -7.04 -14.60
C ASN A 238 15.87 -7.49 -15.65
N PRO A 239 15.79 -6.99 -16.89
CA PRO A 239 16.79 -7.22 -17.93
C PRO A 239 18.06 -6.38 -17.73
N LEU A 240 18.68 -6.46 -16.55
CA LEU A 240 19.84 -5.66 -16.15
C LEU A 240 21.03 -5.89 -17.10
N SER A 241 21.67 -4.79 -17.52
CA SER A 241 22.91 -4.81 -18.31
C SER A 241 24.10 -5.38 -17.52
N ASP A 242 25.16 -5.78 -18.23
CA ASP A 242 26.41 -6.23 -17.60
C ASP A 242 27.04 -5.14 -16.73
N VAL A 243 26.90 -3.87 -17.11
CA VAL A 243 27.38 -2.73 -16.31
C VAL A 243 26.58 -2.63 -15.02
N SER A 244 25.25 -2.73 -15.09
CA SER A 244 24.40 -2.73 -13.89
C SER A 244 24.79 -3.85 -12.93
N ARG A 245 24.97 -5.07 -13.44
CA ARG A 245 25.30 -6.25 -12.62
C ARG A 245 26.71 -6.19 -12.01
N ASN A 246 27.70 -5.81 -12.82
CA ASN A 246 29.12 -5.97 -12.44
C ASN A 246 29.77 -4.66 -11.95
N VAL A 247 29.10 -3.52 -12.10
CA VAL A 247 29.63 -2.21 -11.67
C VAL A 247 28.68 -1.53 -10.69
N TYR A 248 27.41 -1.34 -11.05
CA TYR A 248 26.49 -0.54 -10.23
C TYR A 248 25.99 -1.26 -8.99
N ILE A 249 25.64 -2.55 -9.07
CA ILE A 249 25.27 -3.34 -7.89
C ILE A 249 26.42 -3.39 -6.88
N PRO A 250 27.67 -3.75 -7.25
CA PRO A 250 28.80 -3.66 -6.32
C PRO A 250 29.04 -2.25 -5.76
N ALA A 251 28.81 -1.20 -6.55
CA ALA A 251 28.96 0.18 -6.07
C ALA A 251 27.92 0.55 -4.99
N LEU A 252 26.68 0.09 -5.15
CA LEU A 252 25.62 0.23 -4.13
C LEU A 252 25.96 -0.58 -2.87
N GLN A 253 26.37 -1.83 -3.03
CA GLN A 253 26.77 -2.70 -1.93
C GLN A 253 28.00 -2.17 -1.17
N ALA A 254 28.95 -1.52 -1.87
CA ALA A 254 30.09 -0.86 -1.24
C ALA A 254 29.68 0.35 -0.38
N ARG A 255 28.50 0.91 -0.61
CA ARG A 255 27.86 1.92 0.25
C ARG A 255 27.02 1.29 1.37
N GLY A 256 27.01 -0.04 1.48
CA GLY A 256 26.29 -0.84 2.46
C GLY A 256 24.81 -1.09 2.13
N VAL A 257 24.35 -0.68 0.94
CA VAL A 257 22.99 -0.98 0.47
C VAL A 257 22.82 -2.49 0.24
N ASN A 258 21.77 -3.07 0.80
CA ASN A 258 21.39 -4.46 0.61
C ASN A 258 20.66 -4.64 -0.74
N VAL A 259 21.40 -5.04 -1.77
CA VAL A 259 20.86 -5.24 -3.12
C VAL A 259 20.53 -6.70 -3.41
N ARG A 260 19.24 -7.04 -3.56
CA ARG A 260 18.76 -8.35 -4.02
C ARG A 260 18.51 -8.32 -5.52
N HIS A 261 19.10 -9.25 -6.28
CA HIS A 261 19.07 -9.21 -7.75
C HIS A 261 19.07 -10.62 -8.34
#